data_AF-A0A0F9B756-F1
#
_entry.id   AF-A0A0F9B756-F1
#
_cell.length_a   1.000
_cell.length_b   1.000
_cell.length_c   1.000
_cell.angle_alpha   90.00
_cell.angle_beta   90.00
_cell.angle_gamma   90.00
#
_symmetry.space_group_name_H-M   'P 1'
#
loop_
_entity.id
_entity.type
_entity.pdbx_description
1 polymer ?
#
loop_
_entity_poly.entity_id
_entity_poly.type
_entity_poly.pdbx_seq_one_letter_code
_entity_poly.pdbx_strand_id
1 'polypeptide(L)'
;MEQALTEGAAEHIESVDLSPIGRYLEGGFAPAALVEWALNKFGVAVPVEALPVNDIAAAEENLQAAVEAVYLRREIEYPCEYLLDITIGRAGADSAYALNAVCEWANRKYDAGWSPDQLTGKDPEAIRDDLVALAENFLADGRLAETVQGFLDGPGRNADADAVAQWARQRFDAQLPADQLADGDRRETLIRAGRGFLRRELTELERFVLLQIHDASWKDHLLAIDHLRGAVGLRGFAQQDPKIVYKKEGFKLFGEMLSSIRARVTDIIFRARMADAAEMQNVYQISSLVHDQMTAYDDLALDMAAQQAAAAPRKIETIIRDRPKVGRNAPCPCGSGKKYKKCCGRT
;
A
#
# COMPACT_ATOMS: atom_id res chain seq x y z
N MET A 1 -46.88 -21.90 -7.02
CA MET A 1 -45.51 -21.79 -7.55
C MET A 1 -44.73 -20.76 -6.76
N GLU A 2 -45.23 -19.54 -6.62
CA GLU A 2 -44.64 -18.49 -5.77
C GLU A 2 -44.49 -18.93 -4.30
N GLN A 3 -45.56 -19.41 -3.65
CA GLN A 3 -45.50 -19.95 -2.28
C GLN A 3 -44.45 -21.05 -2.08
N ALA A 4 -44.36 -21.99 -3.02
CA ALA A 4 -43.38 -23.09 -2.94
C ALA A 4 -41.93 -22.60 -3.09
N LEU A 5 -41.70 -21.55 -3.88
CA LEU A 5 -40.39 -20.90 -3.98
C LEU A 5 -40.06 -20.13 -2.70
N THR A 6 -41.06 -19.48 -2.07
CA THR A 6 -40.89 -18.77 -0.81
C THR A 6 -40.60 -19.72 0.35
N GLU A 7 -41.35 -20.84 0.46
CA GLU A 7 -41.12 -21.88 1.46
C GLU A 7 -39.75 -22.54 1.28
N GLY A 8 -39.38 -22.91 0.05
CA GLY A 8 -38.06 -23.49 -0.23
C GLY A 8 -36.91 -22.53 0.05
N ALA A 9 -37.10 -21.22 -0.17
CA ALA A 9 -36.10 -20.21 0.18
C ALA A 9 -35.97 -20.05 1.71
N ALA A 10 -37.09 -20.08 2.45
CA ALA A 10 -37.09 -20.01 3.91
C ALA A 10 -36.40 -21.23 4.54
N GLU A 11 -36.75 -22.45 4.10
CA GLU A 11 -36.08 -23.69 4.53
C GLU A 11 -34.58 -23.66 4.23
N HIS A 12 -34.19 -23.14 3.06
CA HIS A 12 -32.78 -23.01 2.73
C HIS A 12 -32.06 -22.03 3.66
N ILE A 13 -32.61 -20.85 3.92
CA ILE A 13 -32.04 -19.86 4.83
C ILE A 13 -31.89 -20.43 6.25
N GLU A 14 -32.91 -21.14 6.75
CA GLU A 14 -32.87 -21.78 8.08
C GLU A 14 -31.86 -22.94 8.15
N SER A 15 -31.58 -23.59 7.02
CA SER A 15 -30.58 -24.66 6.94
C SER A 15 -29.13 -24.17 6.95
N VAL A 16 -28.88 -22.87 6.78
CA VAL A 16 -27.52 -22.31 6.76
C VAL A 16 -26.96 -22.26 8.17
N ASP A 17 -25.85 -22.97 8.39
CA ASP A 17 -25.11 -22.89 9.66
C ASP A 17 -24.37 -21.55 9.77
N LEU A 18 -24.85 -20.71 10.68
CA LEU A 18 -24.26 -19.41 11.01
C LEU A 18 -23.29 -19.47 12.19
N SER A 19 -23.01 -20.65 12.76
CA SER A 19 -22.04 -20.79 13.85
C SER A 19 -20.66 -20.17 13.55
N PRO A 20 -20.11 -20.27 12.32
CA PRO A 20 -18.82 -19.64 11.98
C PRO A 20 -18.80 -18.11 12.07
N ILE A 21 -19.96 -17.44 11.96
CA ILE A 21 -20.03 -15.98 12.07
C ILE A 21 -20.20 -15.49 13.51
N GLY A 22 -20.43 -16.39 14.47
CA GLY A 22 -20.59 -16.05 15.89
C GLY A 22 -19.40 -15.27 16.46
N ARG A 23 -18.17 -15.58 16.01
CA ARG A 23 -16.95 -14.86 16.44
C ARG A 23 -16.98 -13.36 16.18
N TYR A 24 -17.69 -12.92 15.13
CA TYR A 24 -17.79 -11.51 14.76
C TYR A 24 -18.78 -10.74 15.65
N LEU A 25 -19.64 -11.46 16.40
CA LEU A 25 -20.63 -10.90 17.31
C LEU A 25 -20.12 -10.80 18.75
N GLU A 26 -18.92 -11.29 19.02
CA GLU A 26 -18.27 -11.14 20.32
C GLU A 26 -17.94 -9.66 20.57
N GLY A 27 -18.30 -9.12 21.74
CA GLY A 27 -18.19 -7.69 22.05
C GLY A 27 -16.77 -7.10 21.96
N GLY A 28 -15.74 -7.95 21.92
CA GLY A 28 -14.34 -7.55 21.74
C GLY A 28 -13.77 -7.78 20.34
N PHE A 29 -14.52 -8.36 19.40
CA PHE A 29 -14.00 -8.70 18.08
C PHE A 29 -13.53 -7.48 17.30
N ALA A 30 -14.38 -6.45 17.19
CA ALA A 30 -14.09 -5.25 16.41
C ALA A 30 -12.82 -4.50 16.87
N PRO A 31 -12.63 -4.18 18.17
CA PRO A 31 -11.40 -3.52 18.59
C PRO A 31 -10.18 -4.45 18.49
N ALA A 32 -10.31 -5.75 18.76
CA ALA A 32 -9.21 -6.69 18.61
C ALA A 32 -8.75 -6.80 17.15
N ALA A 33 -9.70 -6.86 16.21
CA ALA A 33 -9.40 -6.85 14.78
C ALA A 33 -8.72 -5.55 14.33
N LEU A 34 -9.09 -4.41 14.91
CA LEU A 34 -8.45 -3.13 14.61
C LEU A 34 -7.01 -3.05 15.17
N VAL A 35 -6.77 -3.58 16.38
CA VAL A 35 -5.41 -3.71 16.95
C VAL A 35 -4.56 -4.62 16.08
N GLU A 36 -5.08 -5.79 15.69
CA GLU A 36 -4.39 -6.72 14.80
C GLU A 36 -4.09 -6.06 13.45
N TRP A 37 -5.04 -5.34 12.87
CA TRP A 37 -4.83 -4.58 11.64
C TRP A 37 -3.75 -3.50 11.81
N ALA A 38 -3.76 -2.72 12.90
CA ALA A 38 -2.77 -1.69 13.15
C ALA A 38 -1.35 -2.28 13.27
N LEU A 39 -1.21 -3.41 13.98
CA LEU A 39 0.04 -4.15 14.07
C LEU A 39 0.47 -4.66 12.69
N ASN A 40 -0.46 -5.29 11.96
CA ASN A 40 -0.20 -5.84 10.64
C ASN A 40 -0.08 -4.78 9.54
N LYS A 41 -0.46 -3.52 9.74
CA LYS A 41 -0.33 -2.44 8.74
C LYS A 41 0.89 -1.56 9.02
N PHE A 42 1.09 -1.19 10.28
CA PHE A 42 2.07 -0.18 10.68
C PHE A 42 3.16 -0.74 11.62
N GLY A 43 3.03 -1.98 12.08
CA GLY A 43 3.92 -2.52 13.12
C GLY A 43 3.65 -1.90 14.51
N VAL A 44 2.49 -1.26 14.70
CA VAL A 44 2.16 -0.51 15.92
C VAL A 44 1.31 -1.40 16.82
N ALA A 45 1.80 -1.67 18.03
CA ALA A 45 1.01 -2.32 19.07
C ALA A 45 0.23 -1.25 19.86
N VAL A 46 -1.09 -1.18 19.65
CA VAL A 46 -1.98 -0.26 20.36
C VAL A 46 -2.85 -1.06 21.35
N PRO A 47 -3.01 -0.62 22.61
CA PRO A 47 -3.92 -1.27 23.53
C PRO A 47 -5.37 -1.14 23.05
N VAL A 48 -6.18 -2.18 23.28
CA VAL A 48 -7.59 -2.23 22.85
C VAL A 48 -8.38 -1.04 23.41
N GLU A 49 -8.06 -0.60 24.62
CA GLU A 49 -8.70 0.52 25.31
C GLU A 49 -8.46 1.87 24.62
N ALA A 50 -7.38 2.01 23.86
CA ALA A 50 -7.09 3.22 23.10
C ALA A 50 -7.85 3.27 21.76
N LEU A 51 -8.58 2.22 21.39
CA LEU A 51 -9.34 2.14 20.14
C LEU A 51 -10.85 1.93 20.43
N PRO A 52 -11.54 2.96 20.96
CA PRO A 52 -12.95 2.85 21.32
C PRO A 52 -13.84 2.66 20.06
N VAL A 53 -14.50 1.51 19.95
CA VAL A 53 -15.42 1.25 18.82
C VAL A 53 -16.68 2.12 18.80
N ASN A 54 -17.02 2.73 19.93
CA ASN A 54 -18.16 3.64 20.03
C ASN A 54 -17.82 5.09 19.66
N ASP A 55 -16.53 5.39 19.45
CA ASP A 55 -16.04 6.71 19.08
C ASP A 55 -14.94 6.58 18.02
N ILE A 56 -15.37 6.57 16.76
CA ILE A 56 -14.49 6.40 15.60
C ILE A 56 -13.46 7.53 15.54
N ALA A 57 -13.86 8.77 15.85
CA ALA A 57 -12.96 9.92 15.79
C ALA A 57 -11.83 9.80 16.83
N ALA A 58 -12.16 9.41 18.06
CA ALA A 58 -11.16 9.16 19.09
C ALA A 58 -10.25 7.97 18.74
N ALA A 59 -10.80 6.90 18.16
CA ALA A 59 -10.00 5.76 17.70
C ALA A 59 -9.04 6.14 16.57
N GLU A 60 -9.49 6.96 15.61
CA GLU A 60 -8.65 7.49 14.53
C GLU A 60 -7.53 8.38 15.07
N GLU A 61 -7.83 9.31 15.97
CA GLU A 61 -6.83 10.21 16.58
C GLU A 61 -5.77 9.42 17.36
N ASN A 62 -6.20 8.47 18.21
CA ASN A 62 -5.28 7.65 18.99
C ASN A 62 -4.40 6.76 18.10
N LEU A 63 -4.98 6.18 17.05
CA LEU A 63 -4.22 5.36 16.11
C LEU A 63 -3.24 6.20 15.31
N GLN A 64 -3.65 7.38 14.84
CA GLN A 64 -2.78 8.30 14.13
C GLN A 64 -1.61 8.74 15.02
N ALA A 65 -1.88 9.13 16.27
CA ALA A 65 -0.84 9.50 17.23
C ALA A 65 0.15 8.34 17.49
N ALA A 66 -0.36 7.10 17.62
CA ALA A 66 0.49 5.93 17.81
C ALA A 66 1.36 5.62 16.57
N VAL A 67 0.79 5.75 15.37
CA VAL A 67 1.51 5.58 14.09
C VAL A 67 2.57 6.67 13.91
N GLU A 68 2.23 7.93 14.22
CA GLU A 68 3.16 9.06 14.18
C GLU A 68 4.32 8.85 15.18
N ALA A 69 4.03 8.40 16.40
CA ALA A 69 5.07 8.11 17.39
C ALA A 69 6.05 7.03 16.92
N VAL A 70 5.56 5.95 16.31
CA VAL A 70 6.41 4.91 15.72
C VAL A 70 7.22 5.45 14.55
N TYR A 71 6.63 6.31 13.72
CA TYR A 71 7.37 6.93 12.62
C TYR A 71 8.48 7.86 13.12
N LEU A 72 8.19 8.71 14.11
CA LEU A 72 9.17 9.60 14.73
C LEU A 72 10.31 8.82 15.38
N ARG A 73 10.00 7.70 16.04
CA ARG A 73 11.01 6.77 16.57
C ARG A 73 11.92 6.26 15.46
N ARG A 74 11.33 5.88 14.33
CA ARG A 74 12.05 5.39 13.16
C ARG A 74 12.99 6.42 12.53
N GLU A 75 12.70 7.72 12.66
CA GLU A 75 13.62 8.78 12.21
C GLU A 75 14.97 8.75 12.94
N ILE A 76 14.99 8.20 14.15
CA ILE A 76 16.18 8.06 14.99
C ILE A 76 16.83 6.70 14.74
N GLU A 77 16.04 5.62 14.75
CA GLU A 77 16.56 4.25 14.68
C GLU A 77 17.08 3.89 13.29
N TYR A 78 16.36 4.25 12.23
CA TYR A 78 16.66 3.79 10.88
C TYR A 78 18.05 4.23 10.39
N PRO A 79 18.51 5.49 10.57
CA PRO A 79 19.87 5.88 10.20
C PRO A 79 20.96 5.08 10.93
N CYS A 80 20.73 4.72 12.20
CA CYS A 80 21.67 3.94 13.01
C CYS A 80 21.76 2.49 12.49
N GLU A 81 20.61 1.86 12.23
CA GLU A 81 20.55 0.51 11.68
C GLU A 81 21.13 0.45 10.26
N TYR A 82 20.77 1.42 9.40
CA TYR A 82 21.32 1.54 8.05
C TYR A 82 22.85 1.58 8.08
N LEU A 83 23.45 2.38 8.97
CA LEU A 83 24.89 2.46 9.13
C LEU A 83 25.51 1.11 9.47
N LEU A 84 24.93 0.40 10.43
CA LEU A 84 25.44 -0.90 10.88
C LEU A 84 25.33 -1.94 9.78
N ASP A 85 24.23 -1.97 9.04
CA ASP A 85 24.02 -2.89 7.92
C ASP A 85 25.07 -2.69 6.81
N ILE A 86 25.36 -1.45 6.43
CA ILE A 86 26.33 -1.17 5.37
C ILE A 86 27.80 -1.31 5.79
N THR A 87 28.10 -1.25 7.09
CA THR A 87 29.46 -1.34 7.64
C THR A 87 29.73 -2.72 8.24
N ILE A 88 29.13 -3.01 9.40
CA ILE A 88 29.32 -4.23 10.17
C ILE A 88 28.66 -5.43 9.48
N GLY A 89 27.47 -5.27 8.89
CA GLY A 89 26.78 -6.33 8.17
C GLY A 89 27.57 -6.88 6.96
N ARG A 90 28.41 -6.03 6.33
CA ARG A 90 29.22 -6.41 5.16
C ARG A 90 30.65 -6.82 5.49
N ALA A 91 31.25 -6.27 6.55
CA ALA A 91 32.67 -6.45 6.87
C ALA A 91 32.93 -7.24 8.15
N GLY A 92 31.91 -7.51 8.97
CA GLY A 92 32.03 -8.09 10.32
C GLY A 92 32.36 -7.05 11.40
N ALA A 93 31.92 -7.31 12.63
CA ALA A 93 31.99 -6.36 13.76
C ALA A 93 33.43 -6.03 14.22
N ASP A 94 34.37 -6.97 14.05
CA ASP A 94 35.78 -6.79 14.43
C ASP A 94 36.61 -6.06 13.36
N SER A 95 35.98 -5.62 12.26
CA SER A 95 36.66 -4.86 11.23
C SER A 95 37.00 -3.46 11.75
N ALA A 96 38.29 -3.17 11.92
CA ALA A 96 38.77 -1.83 12.26
C ALA A 96 38.25 -0.77 11.30
N TYR A 97 38.02 -1.12 10.03
CA TYR A 97 37.38 -0.23 9.06
C TYR A 97 35.92 0.07 9.42
N ALA A 98 35.14 -0.96 9.79
CA ALA A 98 33.74 -0.78 10.19
C ALA A 98 33.62 0.09 11.45
N LEU A 99 34.44 -0.16 12.47
CA LEU A 99 34.44 0.64 13.70
C LEU A 99 34.84 2.10 13.44
N ASN A 100 35.82 2.34 12.56
CA ASN A 100 36.18 3.71 12.14
C ASN A 100 35.02 4.40 11.43
N ALA A 101 34.34 3.73 10.50
CA ALA A 101 33.20 4.29 9.79
C ALA A 101 32.05 4.64 10.74
N VAL A 102 31.76 3.80 11.74
CA VAL A 102 30.76 4.09 12.77
C VAL A 102 31.14 5.33 13.59
N CYS A 103 32.39 5.42 14.05
CA CYS A 103 32.87 6.58 14.80
C CYS A 103 32.82 7.87 13.97
N GLU A 104 33.27 7.84 12.72
CA GLU A 104 33.21 8.98 11.81
C GLU A 104 31.78 9.47 11.61
N TRP A 105 30.83 8.54 11.41
CA TRP A 105 29.43 8.85 11.26
C TRP A 105 28.83 9.49 12.52
N ALA A 106 29.05 8.88 13.69
CA ALA A 106 28.55 9.37 14.98
C ALA A 106 29.11 10.75 15.30
N ASN A 107 30.41 10.94 15.09
CA ASN A 107 31.09 12.23 15.27
C ASN A 107 30.56 13.28 14.29
N ARG A 108 30.34 12.91 13.03
CA ARG A 108 29.88 13.86 12.01
C ARG A 108 28.45 14.31 12.23
N LYS A 109 27.57 13.43 12.71
CA LYS A 109 26.15 13.74 12.96
C LYS A 109 25.94 14.42 14.31
N TYR A 110 26.52 13.88 15.36
CA TYR A 110 26.17 14.20 16.75
C TYR A 110 27.31 14.83 17.56
N ASP A 111 28.47 15.09 16.96
CA ASP A 111 29.65 15.63 17.64
C ASP A 111 30.06 14.77 18.87
N ALA A 112 29.98 13.44 18.72
CA ALA A 112 30.05 12.47 19.80
C ALA A 112 31.44 12.31 20.46
N GLY A 113 32.52 12.59 19.73
CA GLY A 113 33.90 12.40 20.18
C GLY A 113 34.31 10.92 20.35
N TRP A 114 33.66 10.01 19.65
CA TRP A 114 33.91 8.57 19.73
C TRP A 114 35.20 8.15 19.03
N SER A 115 35.84 7.10 19.56
CA SER A 115 36.99 6.44 18.95
C SER A 115 36.75 4.92 18.83
N PRO A 116 37.41 4.23 17.87
CA PRO A 116 37.23 2.79 17.66
C PRO A 116 37.50 1.95 18.92
N ASP A 117 38.40 2.41 19.80
CA ASP A 117 38.73 1.72 21.05
C ASP A 117 37.50 1.59 21.98
N GLN A 118 36.55 2.52 21.92
CA GLN A 118 35.32 2.49 22.73
C GLN A 118 34.31 1.44 22.24
N LEU A 119 34.40 1.06 20.96
CA LEU A 119 33.48 0.12 20.30
C LEU A 119 34.07 -1.28 20.17
N THR A 120 35.39 -1.41 20.33
CA THR A 120 36.10 -2.68 20.16
C THR A 120 35.61 -3.71 21.17
N GLY A 121 35.19 -4.88 20.68
CA GLY A 121 34.67 -5.98 21.50
C GLY A 121 33.19 -5.86 21.88
N LYS A 122 32.49 -4.80 21.47
CA LYS A 122 31.02 -4.73 21.58
C LYS A 122 30.38 -5.53 20.46
N ASP A 123 29.27 -6.20 20.76
CA ASP A 123 28.43 -6.78 19.73
C ASP A 123 27.66 -5.69 18.94
N PRO A 124 27.16 -6.00 17.73
CA PRO A 124 26.46 -5.01 16.90
C PRO A 124 25.20 -4.42 17.53
N GLU A 125 24.51 -5.17 18.41
CA GLU A 125 23.28 -4.73 19.06
C GLU A 125 23.59 -3.69 20.14
N ALA A 126 24.64 -3.90 20.93
CA ALA A 126 25.14 -2.90 21.88
C ALA A 126 25.59 -1.61 21.17
N ILE A 127 26.27 -1.73 20.02
CA ILE A 127 26.65 -0.55 19.22
C ILE A 127 25.42 0.18 18.69
N ARG A 128 24.39 -0.56 18.23
CA ARG A 128 23.11 0.02 17.80
C ARG A 128 22.47 0.83 18.93
N ASP A 129 22.37 0.26 20.11
CA ASP A 129 21.72 0.90 21.25
C ASP A 129 22.47 2.15 21.71
N ASP A 130 23.81 2.13 21.69
CA ASP A 130 24.63 3.32 21.95
C ASP A 130 24.39 4.43 20.92
N LEU A 131 24.29 4.09 19.62
CA LEU A 131 24.03 5.05 18.55
C LEU A 131 22.63 5.65 18.67
N VAL A 132 21.63 4.82 18.96
CA VAL A 132 20.23 5.25 19.15
C VAL A 132 20.14 6.17 20.37
N ALA A 133 20.75 5.80 21.50
CA ALA A 133 20.78 6.64 22.69
C ALA A 133 21.49 7.99 22.44
N LEU A 134 22.60 7.98 21.70
CA LEU A 134 23.29 9.20 21.28
C LEU A 134 22.38 10.10 20.45
N ALA A 135 21.68 9.52 19.46
CA ALA A 135 20.79 10.26 18.57
C ALA A 135 19.57 10.83 19.33
N GLU A 136 18.97 10.06 20.23
CA GLU A 136 17.89 10.50 21.10
C GLU A 136 18.30 11.67 21.98
N ASN A 137 19.40 11.53 22.72
CA ASN A 137 19.88 12.57 23.62
C ASN A 137 20.22 13.86 22.86
N PHE A 138 20.84 13.75 21.67
CA PHE A 138 21.15 14.91 20.85
C PHE A 138 19.90 15.70 20.41
N LEU A 139 18.80 15.00 20.16
CA LEU A 139 17.52 15.61 19.77
C LEU A 139 16.73 16.11 20.98
N ALA A 140 16.66 15.33 22.06
CA ALA A 140 15.89 15.62 23.26
C ALA A 140 16.50 16.76 24.09
N ASP A 141 17.83 16.79 24.23
CA ASP A 141 18.54 17.83 24.99
C ASP A 141 18.60 19.17 24.25
N GLY A 142 18.07 19.22 23.02
CA GLY A 142 18.11 20.43 22.20
C GLY A 142 19.51 20.79 21.70
N ARG A 143 20.49 19.88 21.77
CA ARG A 143 21.86 20.11 21.29
C ARG A 143 21.93 20.55 19.84
N LEU A 144 21.02 20.09 18.99
CA LEU A 144 20.87 20.62 17.64
C LEU A 144 20.59 22.12 17.66
N ALA A 145 19.61 22.54 18.46
CA ALA A 145 19.22 23.94 18.59
C ALA A 145 20.34 24.78 19.23
N GLU A 146 21.05 24.25 20.23
CA GLU A 146 22.22 24.90 20.84
C GLU A 146 23.35 25.07 19.84
N THR A 147 23.63 24.05 19.03
CA THR A 147 24.66 24.09 17.96
C THR A 147 24.35 25.18 16.95
N VAL A 148 23.09 25.26 16.51
CA VAL A 148 22.60 26.31 15.60
C VAL A 148 22.69 27.68 16.25
N GLN A 149 22.24 27.80 17.50
CA GLN A 149 22.25 29.07 18.23
C GLN A 149 23.67 29.57 18.46
N GLY A 150 24.58 28.71 18.91
CA GLY A 150 25.99 29.06 19.12
C GLY A 150 26.70 29.50 17.85
N PHE A 151 26.30 29.01 16.68
CA PHE A 151 26.77 29.56 15.42
C PHE A 151 26.22 30.96 15.16
N LEU A 152 24.92 31.16 15.31
CA LEU A 152 24.24 32.44 15.03
C LEU A 152 24.64 33.57 15.98
N ASP A 153 24.96 33.24 17.23
CA ASP A 153 25.42 34.21 18.25
C ASP A 153 26.83 34.75 17.96
N GLY A 154 27.56 34.15 17.02
CA GLY A 154 28.87 34.63 16.62
C GLY A 154 28.80 36.00 15.90
N PRO A 155 29.83 36.85 16.07
CA PRO A 155 29.79 38.24 15.59
C PRO A 155 29.58 38.31 14.07
N GLY A 156 28.51 39.01 13.66
CA GLY A 156 28.15 39.24 12.25
C GLY A 156 27.54 38.03 11.53
N ARG A 157 27.53 36.84 12.12
CA ARG A 157 27.09 35.61 11.45
C ARG A 157 25.61 35.58 11.14
N ASN A 158 24.77 36.00 12.08
CA ASN A 158 23.33 36.06 11.84
C ASN A 158 22.91 37.19 10.89
N ALA A 159 23.78 38.15 10.56
CA ALA A 159 23.47 39.20 9.58
C ALA A 159 23.81 38.76 8.15
N ASP A 160 24.85 37.94 7.99
CA ASP A 160 25.37 37.49 6.70
C ASP A 160 24.70 36.18 6.23
N ALA A 161 23.82 36.30 5.21
CA ALA A 161 23.12 35.14 4.64
C ALA A 161 24.07 34.15 3.96
N ASP A 162 25.16 34.63 3.35
CA ASP A 162 26.14 33.78 2.67
C ASP A 162 26.96 32.98 3.70
N ALA A 163 27.34 33.61 4.82
CA ALA A 163 28.00 32.89 5.91
C ALA A 163 27.11 31.80 6.50
N VAL A 164 25.80 32.08 6.66
CA VAL A 164 24.82 31.10 7.14
C VAL A 164 24.67 29.94 6.16
N ALA A 165 24.54 30.22 4.86
CA ALA A 165 24.45 29.18 3.83
C ALA A 165 25.71 28.31 3.77
N GLN A 166 26.90 28.92 3.86
CA GLN A 166 28.17 28.19 3.89
C GLN A 166 28.27 27.28 5.10
N TRP A 167 27.89 27.77 6.29
CA TRP A 167 27.89 26.95 7.49
C TRP A 167 26.90 25.79 7.41
N ALA A 168 25.68 26.03 6.91
CA ALA A 168 24.69 24.97 6.70
C ALA A 168 25.22 23.86 5.76
N ARG A 169 25.91 24.25 4.68
CA ARG A 169 26.55 23.31 3.76
C ARG A 169 27.66 22.52 4.44
N GLN A 170 28.50 23.17 5.24
CA GLN A 170 29.61 22.49 5.93
C GLN A 170 29.13 21.59 7.06
N ARG A 171 28.15 22.03 7.89
CA ARG A 171 27.71 21.29 9.08
C ARG A 171 26.61 20.27 8.79
N PHE A 172 25.71 20.55 7.84
CA PHE A 172 24.54 19.72 7.56
C PHE A 172 24.45 19.24 6.09
N ASP A 173 25.44 19.55 5.25
CA ASP A 173 25.39 19.24 3.80
C ASP A 173 24.14 19.83 3.12
N ALA A 174 23.61 20.91 3.69
CA ALA A 174 22.39 21.54 3.23
C ALA A 174 22.69 22.68 2.26
N GLN A 175 22.07 22.65 1.07
CA GLN A 175 22.11 23.75 0.12
C GLN A 175 20.93 24.68 0.38
N LEU A 176 21.19 25.78 1.09
CA LEU A 176 20.19 26.80 1.40
C LEU A 176 20.42 28.02 0.51
N PRO A 177 19.45 28.42 -0.33
CA PRO A 177 19.60 29.61 -1.16
C PRO A 177 19.45 30.87 -0.30
N ALA A 178 20.18 31.92 -0.67
CA ALA A 178 20.32 33.13 0.15
C ALA A 178 19.00 33.91 0.32
N ASP A 179 18.08 33.78 -0.63
CA ASP A 179 16.73 34.36 -0.57
C ASP A 179 15.89 33.79 0.58
N GLN A 180 15.92 32.47 0.77
CA GLN A 180 15.24 31.80 1.90
C GLN A 180 15.80 32.24 3.26
N LEU A 181 17.08 32.62 3.31
CA LEU A 181 17.75 33.09 4.51
C LEU A 181 17.60 34.60 4.74
N ALA A 182 17.32 35.38 3.69
CA ALA A 182 17.16 36.83 3.79
C ALA A 182 15.85 37.22 4.48
N ASP A 183 14.75 36.54 4.13
CA ASP A 183 13.39 36.90 4.55
C ASP A 183 12.81 35.97 5.63
N GLY A 184 13.53 34.90 6.01
CA GLY A 184 13.06 33.84 6.90
C GLY A 184 13.72 33.81 8.28
N ASP A 185 13.14 33.02 9.19
CA ASP A 185 13.79 32.65 10.46
C ASP A 185 14.97 31.71 10.17
N ARG A 186 16.18 32.26 10.21
CA ARG A 186 17.44 31.53 9.96
C ARG A 186 17.66 30.40 10.97
N ARG A 187 17.25 30.59 12.23
CA ARG A 187 17.40 29.57 13.28
C ARG A 187 16.53 28.37 12.95
N GLU A 188 15.25 28.61 12.67
CA GLU A 188 14.32 27.53 12.31
C GLU A 188 14.72 26.83 11.01
N THR A 189 15.19 27.59 10.01
CA THR A 189 15.68 27.05 8.74
C THR A 189 16.88 26.13 8.93
N LEU A 190 17.85 26.53 9.77
CA LEU A 190 19.02 25.71 10.11
C LEU A 190 18.65 24.47 10.95
N ILE A 191 17.71 24.60 11.90
CA ILE A 191 17.21 23.45 12.67
C ILE A 191 16.55 22.44 11.74
N ARG A 192 15.72 22.90 10.78
CA ARG A 192 15.11 22.04 9.77
C ARG A 192 16.15 21.34 8.90
N ALA A 193 17.16 22.08 8.45
CA ALA A 193 18.28 21.52 7.67
C ALA A 193 19.04 20.46 8.48
N GLY A 194 19.32 20.73 9.76
CA GLY A 194 19.96 19.78 10.67
C GLY A 194 19.13 18.52 10.90
N ARG A 195 17.82 18.65 11.14
CA ARG A 195 16.91 17.49 11.22
C ARG A 195 16.95 16.66 9.94
N GLY A 196 16.87 17.31 8.77
CA GLY A 196 16.98 16.67 7.46
C GLY A 196 18.29 15.89 7.27
N PHE A 197 19.41 16.47 7.72
CA PHE A 197 20.72 15.82 7.71
C PHE A 197 20.79 14.59 8.63
N LEU A 198 20.21 14.67 9.82
CA LEU A 198 20.21 13.57 10.80
C LEU A 198 19.39 12.37 10.29
N ARG A 199 18.24 12.60 9.67
CA ARG A 199 17.35 11.55 9.12
C ARG A 199 17.62 11.16 7.66
N ARG A 200 18.72 11.63 7.05
CA ARG A 200 18.95 11.55 5.59
C ARG A 200 18.71 10.17 5.01
N GLU A 201 19.19 9.14 5.69
CA GLU A 201 19.10 7.74 5.25
C GLU A 201 17.62 7.28 5.17
N LEU A 202 16.77 7.71 6.11
CA LEU A 202 15.32 7.46 6.03
C LEU A 202 14.68 8.25 4.88
N THR A 203 15.08 9.51 4.66
CA THR A 203 14.60 10.31 3.52
C THR A 203 14.93 9.67 2.16
N GLU A 204 16.10 9.05 2.05
CA GLU A 204 16.50 8.32 0.85
C GLU A 204 15.63 7.07 0.65
N LEU A 205 15.33 6.33 1.72
CA LEU A 205 14.37 5.22 1.68
C LEU A 205 12.98 5.70 1.26
N GLU A 206 12.46 6.77 1.86
CA GLU A 206 11.16 7.36 1.54
C GLU A 206 11.07 7.71 0.05
N ARG A 207 12.09 8.41 -0.46
CA ARG A 207 12.17 8.78 -1.87
C ARG A 207 12.19 7.55 -2.77
N PHE A 208 13.00 6.56 -2.43
CA PHE A 208 13.10 5.31 -3.20
C PHE A 208 11.75 4.59 -3.27
N VAL A 209 11.10 4.39 -2.13
CA VAL A 209 9.79 3.73 -2.02
C VAL A 209 8.73 4.51 -2.81
N LEU A 210 8.65 5.83 -2.64
CA LEU A 210 7.69 6.67 -3.34
C LEU A 210 7.86 6.60 -4.85
N LEU A 211 9.09 6.78 -5.35
CA LEU A 211 9.37 6.75 -6.79
C LEU A 211 9.08 5.37 -7.39
N GLN A 212 9.53 4.29 -6.74
CA GLN A 212 9.33 2.94 -7.25
C GLN A 212 7.84 2.59 -7.35
N ILE A 213 7.05 2.90 -6.31
CA ILE A 213 5.62 2.60 -6.28
C ILE A 213 4.86 3.49 -7.28
N HIS A 214 5.21 4.77 -7.36
CA HIS A 214 4.56 5.70 -8.29
C HIS A 214 4.83 5.29 -9.74
N ASP A 215 6.08 4.97 -10.10
CA ASP A 215 6.46 4.57 -11.46
C ASP A 215 5.77 3.27 -11.89
N ALA A 216 5.70 2.27 -11.00
CA ALA A 216 4.99 1.02 -11.27
C ALA A 216 3.49 1.27 -11.48
N SER A 217 2.85 1.96 -10.52
CA SER A 217 1.41 2.22 -10.56
C SER A 217 1.01 3.09 -11.76
N TRP A 218 1.88 4.03 -12.17
CA TRP A 218 1.66 4.86 -13.34
C TRP A 218 1.74 4.05 -14.64
N LYS A 219 2.71 3.14 -14.78
CA LYS A 219 2.80 2.25 -15.95
C LYS A 219 1.56 1.36 -16.07
N ASP A 220 1.11 0.78 -14.96
CA ASP A 220 -0.10 -0.05 -14.92
C ASP A 220 -1.34 0.77 -15.28
N HIS A 221 -1.43 2.01 -14.79
CA HIS A 221 -2.52 2.93 -15.15
C HIS A 221 -2.53 3.29 -16.65
N LEU A 222 -1.37 3.58 -17.25
CA LEU A 222 -1.28 3.85 -18.68
C LEU A 222 -1.77 2.65 -19.51
N LEU A 223 -1.39 1.44 -19.12
CA LEU A 223 -1.87 0.21 -19.76
C LEU A 223 -3.39 0.06 -19.61
N ALA A 224 -3.93 0.28 -18.40
CA ALA A 224 -5.36 0.23 -18.14
C ALA A 224 -6.15 1.25 -18.97
N ILE A 225 -5.62 2.47 -19.13
CA ILE A 225 -6.21 3.53 -19.96
C ILE A 225 -6.19 3.17 -21.45
N ASP A 226 -5.13 2.53 -21.94
CA ASP A 226 -5.07 2.05 -23.32
C ASP A 226 -6.07 0.91 -23.57
N HIS A 227 -6.23 -0.03 -22.63
CA HIS A 227 -7.28 -1.05 -22.69
C HIS A 227 -8.69 -0.42 -22.66
N LEU A 228 -8.92 0.57 -21.79
CA LEU A 228 -10.18 1.29 -21.72
C LEU A 228 -10.51 1.98 -23.05
N ARG A 229 -9.51 2.58 -23.72
CA ARG A 229 -9.69 3.20 -25.04
C ARG A 229 -10.19 2.17 -26.07
N GLY A 230 -9.64 0.96 -26.06
CA GLY A 230 -10.08 -0.13 -26.93
C GLY A 230 -11.49 -0.62 -26.63
N ALA A 231 -11.83 -0.79 -25.34
CA ALA A 231 -13.13 -1.32 -24.90
C ALA A 231 -14.29 -0.32 -25.07
N VAL A 232 -14.04 0.98 -24.88
CA VAL A 232 -15.06 2.03 -24.98
C VAL A 232 -15.62 2.16 -26.40
N GLY A 233 -14.84 1.79 -27.43
CA GLY A 233 -15.34 1.69 -28.81
C GLY A 233 -16.53 0.73 -28.95
N LEU A 234 -16.59 -0.33 -28.15
CA LEU A 234 -17.70 -1.29 -28.11
C LEU A 234 -18.89 -0.79 -27.25
N ARG A 235 -18.72 0.25 -26.43
CA ARG A 235 -19.82 0.82 -25.62
C ARG A 235 -20.67 1.85 -26.39
N GLY A 236 -20.24 2.25 -27.59
CA GLY A 236 -21.08 3.05 -28.50
C GLY A 236 -22.40 2.37 -28.89
N PHE A 237 -22.49 1.03 -28.76
CA PHE A 237 -23.74 0.28 -28.95
C PHE A 237 -24.80 0.56 -27.87
N ALA A 238 -24.42 1.13 -26.71
CA ALA A 238 -25.32 1.43 -25.59
C ALA A 238 -25.90 2.86 -25.61
N GLN A 239 -25.81 3.58 -26.75
CA GLN A 239 -26.27 4.98 -26.91
C GLN A 239 -25.66 5.99 -25.92
N GLN A 240 -24.56 5.65 -25.27
CA GLN A 240 -23.78 6.58 -24.45
C GLN A 240 -22.63 7.17 -25.27
N ASP A 241 -22.32 8.44 -25.04
CA ASP A 241 -21.16 9.09 -25.68
C ASP A 241 -19.85 8.42 -25.19
N PRO A 242 -19.11 7.74 -26.09
CA PRO A 242 -17.88 7.04 -25.73
C PRO A 242 -16.85 7.95 -25.05
N LYS A 243 -16.79 9.23 -25.43
CA LYS A 243 -15.88 10.21 -24.83
C LYS A 243 -16.23 10.50 -23.37
N ILE A 244 -17.52 10.58 -23.05
CA ILE A 244 -17.98 10.82 -21.67
C ILE A 244 -17.66 9.60 -20.81
N VAL A 245 -17.95 8.40 -21.31
CA VAL A 245 -17.65 7.14 -20.60
C VAL A 245 -16.14 7.00 -20.35
N TYR A 246 -15.31 7.21 -21.38
CA TYR A 246 -13.85 7.16 -21.25
C TYR A 246 -13.34 8.13 -20.18
N LYS A 247 -13.84 9.37 -20.16
CA LYS A 247 -13.43 10.35 -19.15
C LYS A 247 -13.83 9.93 -17.73
N LYS A 248 -15.07 9.45 -17.55
CA LYS A 248 -15.59 9.06 -16.24
C LYS A 248 -14.84 7.84 -15.70
N GLU A 249 -14.70 6.80 -16.50
CA GLU A 249 -14.00 5.58 -16.11
C GLU A 249 -12.50 5.83 -15.94
N GLY A 250 -11.88 6.61 -16.84
CA GLY A 250 -10.46 6.96 -16.72
C GLY A 250 -10.15 7.75 -15.44
N PHE A 251 -11.02 8.68 -15.04
CA PHE A 251 -10.88 9.39 -13.77
C PHE A 251 -11.06 8.47 -12.55
N LYS A 252 -12.00 7.52 -12.62
CA LYS A 252 -12.18 6.50 -11.58
C LYS A 252 -10.91 5.66 -11.39
N LEU A 253 -10.36 5.12 -12.50
CA LEU A 253 -9.11 4.34 -12.49
C LEU A 253 -7.93 5.16 -11.93
N PHE A 254 -7.88 6.46 -12.24
CA PHE A 254 -6.86 7.35 -11.67
C PHE A 254 -6.99 7.51 -10.15
N GLY A 255 -8.22 7.67 -9.64
CA GLY A 255 -8.47 7.74 -8.20
C GLY A 255 -8.15 6.44 -7.46
N GLU A 256 -8.44 5.29 -8.08
CA GLU A 256 -8.08 3.96 -7.57
C GLU A 256 -6.55 3.79 -7.54
N MET A 257 -5.84 4.21 -8.59
CA MET A 257 -4.37 4.22 -8.64
C MET A 257 -3.78 5.05 -7.50
N LEU A 258 -4.25 6.29 -7.28
CA LEU A 258 -3.76 7.14 -6.19
C LEU A 258 -3.99 6.52 -4.81
N SER A 259 -5.13 5.84 -4.62
CA SER A 259 -5.44 5.15 -3.35
C SER A 259 -4.55 3.94 -3.13
N SER A 260 -4.29 3.16 -4.19
CA SER A 260 -3.35 2.04 -4.18
C SER A 260 -1.92 2.49 -3.85
N ILE A 261 -1.46 3.61 -4.43
CA ILE A 261 -0.14 4.18 -4.11
C ILE A 261 -0.04 4.48 -2.61
N ARG A 262 -1.02 5.18 -2.02
CA ARG A 262 -1.01 5.48 -0.57
C ARG A 262 -0.98 4.20 0.28
N ALA A 263 -1.76 3.19 -0.08
CA ALA A 263 -1.82 1.93 0.64
C ALA A 263 -0.47 1.19 0.59
N ARG A 264 0.15 1.08 -0.58
CA ARG A 264 1.43 0.39 -0.78
C ARG A 264 2.59 1.11 -0.10
N VAL A 265 2.63 2.43 -0.16
CA VAL A 265 3.66 3.24 0.52
C VAL A 265 3.61 2.98 2.02
N THR A 266 2.41 3.02 2.61
CA THR A 266 2.23 2.77 4.05
C THR A 266 2.48 1.31 4.45
N ASP A 267 2.30 0.33 3.56
CA ASP A 267 2.68 -1.07 3.86
C ASP A 267 4.19 -1.26 4.02
N ILE A 268 4.97 -0.53 3.22
CA ILE A 268 6.41 -0.72 3.08
C ILE A 268 7.17 0.16 4.06
N ILE A 269 6.83 1.45 4.16
CA ILE A 269 7.69 2.42 4.84
C ILE A 269 7.92 2.13 6.32
N PHE A 270 6.94 1.53 7.00
CA PHE A 270 7.03 1.17 8.42
C PHE A 270 7.85 -0.10 8.67
N ARG A 271 8.02 -0.95 7.66
CA ARG A 271 8.66 -2.28 7.79
C ARG A 271 9.96 -2.44 7.02
N ALA A 272 10.21 -1.60 6.02
CA ALA A 272 11.37 -1.75 5.15
C ALA A 272 12.67 -1.63 5.96
N ARG A 273 13.37 -2.75 6.16
CA ARG A 273 14.76 -2.73 6.65
C ARG A 273 15.70 -2.85 5.45
N MET A 274 16.98 -2.52 5.64
CA MET A 274 18.02 -2.83 4.68
C MET A 274 18.28 -4.32 4.68
N ALA A 275 17.38 -5.05 4.05
CA ALA A 275 17.64 -6.43 3.70
C ALA A 275 18.32 -6.50 2.33
N ASP A 276 19.07 -7.57 2.11
CA ASP A 276 19.69 -7.87 0.82
C ASP A 276 18.65 -7.72 -0.31
N ALA A 277 19.05 -7.32 -1.51
CA ALA A 277 18.12 -6.98 -2.59
C ALA A 277 17.06 -8.08 -2.89
N ALA A 278 17.32 -9.32 -2.46
CA ALA A 278 16.41 -10.46 -2.48
C ALA A 278 15.26 -10.40 -1.44
N GLU A 279 15.46 -9.82 -0.25
CA GLU A 279 14.41 -9.72 0.78
C GLU A 279 13.51 -8.50 0.59
N MET A 280 14.01 -7.40 -0.01
CA MET A 280 13.12 -6.34 -0.49
C MET A 280 12.08 -6.91 -1.46
N GLN A 281 12.46 -7.82 -2.37
CA GLN A 281 11.52 -8.51 -3.26
C GLN A 281 10.45 -9.32 -2.49
N ASN A 282 10.78 -9.90 -1.33
CA ASN A 282 9.82 -10.63 -0.49
C ASN A 282 8.81 -9.71 0.22
N VAL A 283 9.23 -8.54 0.70
CA VAL A 283 8.30 -7.52 1.24
C VAL A 283 7.35 -7.02 0.13
N TYR A 284 7.87 -6.88 -1.09
CA TYR A 284 7.05 -6.58 -2.27
C TYR A 284 6.09 -7.72 -2.64
N GLN A 285 6.47 -8.99 -2.45
CA GLN A 285 5.59 -10.14 -2.66
C GLN A 285 4.42 -10.18 -1.66
N ILE A 286 4.67 -9.85 -0.39
CA ILE A 286 3.59 -9.79 0.62
C ILE A 286 2.56 -8.70 0.27
N SER A 287 3.00 -7.54 -0.22
CA SER A 287 2.10 -6.48 -0.70
C SER A 287 1.38 -6.84 -2.01
N SER A 288 2.02 -7.62 -2.91
CA SER A 288 1.35 -8.09 -4.13
C SER A 288 0.32 -9.19 -3.87
N LEU A 289 0.47 -10.02 -2.82
CA LEU A 289 -0.53 -11.03 -2.45
C LEU A 289 -1.87 -10.43 -2.00
N VAL A 290 -1.85 -9.20 -1.45
CA VAL A 290 -3.07 -8.45 -1.13
C VAL A 290 -3.74 -7.91 -2.40
N HIS A 291 -2.95 -7.58 -3.42
CA HIS A 291 -3.48 -7.20 -4.73
C HIS A 291 -4.02 -8.42 -5.50
N ASP A 292 -3.42 -9.60 -5.33
CA ASP A 292 -3.86 -10.85 -5.98
C ASP A 292 -5.24 -11.32 -5.48
N GLN A 293 -5.59 -11.00 -4.24
CA GLN A 293 -6.95 -11.21 -3.71
C GLN A 293 -7.97 -10.21 -4.27
N MET A 294 -7.51 -9.07 -4.81
CA MET A 294 -8.36 -8.04 -5.41
C MET A 294 -8.50 -8.25 -6.92
N THR A 295 -7.48 -8.80 -7.59
CA THR A 295 -7.57 -9.30 -8.97
C THR A 295 -8.41 -10.56 -9.09
N ALA A 296 -8.62 -11.33 -8.02
CA ALA A 296 -9.59 -12.43 -8.01
C ALA A 296 -11.03 -11.98 -8.35
N TYR A 297 -11.38 -10.71 -8.09
CA TYR A 297 -12.66 -10.12 -8.54
C TYR A 297 -12.65 -9.73 -10.02
N ASP A 298 -11.50 -9.33 -10.56
CA ASP A 298 -11.31 -9.08 -11.99
C ASP A 298 -11.27 -10.39 -12.79
N ASP A 299 -10.67 -11.45 -12.26
CA ASP A 299 -10.68 -12.80 -12.84
C ASP A 299 -12.08 -13.41 -12.78
N LEU A 300 -12.86 -13.18 -11.71
CA LEU A 300 -14.28 -13.58 -11.68
C LEU A 300 -15.11 -12.78 -12.70
N ALA A 301 -14.82 -11.49 -12.90
CA ALA A 301 -15.48 -10.67 -13.92
C ALA A 301 -15.07 -11.06 -15.36
N LEU A 302 -13.81 -11.43 -15.57
CA LEU A 302 -13.28 -11.96 -16.82
C LEU A 302 -13.80 -13.37 -17.10
N ASP A 303 -13.94 -14.24 -16.09
CA ASP A 303 -14.56 -15.56 -16.22
C ASP A 303 -16.07 -15.46 -16.46
N MET A 304 -16.76 -14.50 -15.84
CA MET A 304 -18.17 -14.22 -16.13
C MET A 304 -18.36 -13.64 -17.55
N ALA A 305 -17.46 -12.78 -17.99
CA ALA A 305 -17.45 -12.26 -19.36
C ALA A 305 -17.06 -13.33 -20.40
N ALA A 306 -16.13 -14.22 -20.06
CA ALA A 306 -15.73 -15.36 -20.88
C ALA A 306 -16.82 -16.44 -20.91
N GLN A 307 -17.55 -16.68 -19.83
CA GLN A 307 -18.73 -17.55 -19.79
C GLN A 307 -19.91 -16.97 -20.58
N GLN A 308 -20.05 -15.64 -20.63
CA GLN A 308 -21.03 -14.97 -21.51
C GLN A 308 -20.59 -14.96 -22.99
N ALA A 309 -19.29 -14.94 -23.28
CA ALA A 309 -18.76 -15.05 -24.64
C ALA A 309 -18.67 -16.50 -25.15
N ALA A 310 -18.53 -17.48 -24.25
CA ALA A 310 -18.51 -18.92 -24.53
C ALA A 310 -19.92 -19.55 -24.57
N ALA A 311 -20.97 -18.77 -24.29
CA ALA A 311 -22.34 -19.12 -24.65
C ALA A 311 -22.53 -19.04 -26.17
N ALA A 312 -21.90 -19.97 -26.89
CA ALA A 312 -22.29 -20.29 -28.25
C ALA A 312 -23.81 -20.51 -28.25
N PRO A 313 -24.56 -19.98 -29.25
CA PRO A 313 -25.98 -20.21 -29.32
C PRO A 313 -26.17 -21.73 -29.30
N ARG A 314 -26.86 -22.25 -28.27
CA ARG A 314 -27.29 -23.64 -28.23
C ARG A 314 -27.95 -23.88 -29.58
N LYS A 315 -27.32 -24.68 -30.44
CA LYS A 315 -27.97 -25.23 -31.62
C LYS A 315 -29.22 -25.89 -31.10
N ILE A 316 -30.36 -25.26 -31.33
CA ILE A 316 -31.65 -25.89 -31.16
C ILE A 316 -31.59 -27.04 -32.16
N GLU A 317 -31.39 -28.26 -31.68
CA GLU A 317 -31.56 -29.44 -32.51
C GLU A 317 -33.00 -29.40 -32.99
N THR A 318 -33.16 -29.08 -34.27
CA THR A 318 -34.42 -29.21 -34.95
C THR A 318 -34.84 -30.66 -34.83
N ILE A 319 -35.97 -30.91 -34.19
CA ILE A 319 -36.57 -32.24 -34.10
C ILE A 319 -36.78 -32.74 -35.53
N ILE A 320 -35.87 -33.60 -35.99
CA ILE A 320 -36.03 -34.34 -37.23
C ILE A 320 -37.17 -35.30 -36.98
N ARG A 321 -38.28 -35.12 -37.69
CA ARG A 321 -39.40 -36.05 -37.61
C ARG A 321 -38.96 -37.35 -38.29
N ASP A 322 -38.85 -38.43 -37.52
CA ASP A 322 -38.55 -39.78 -38.04
C ASP A 322 -39.59 -40.34 -39.03
N ARG A 323 -40.68 -39.59 -39.28
CA ARG A 323 -41.78 -40.02 -40.15
C ARG A 323 -42.17 -38.90 -41.12
N PRO A 324 -42.37 -39.23 -42.41
CA PRO A 324 -42.78 -38.24 -43.41
C PRO A 324 -44.10 -37.58 -43.02
N LYS A 325 -44.20 -36.27 -43.22
CA LYS A 325 -45.41 -35.48 -42.93
C LYS A 325 -46.58 -36.01 -43.78
N VAL A 326 -47.51 -36.71 -43.15
CA VAL A 326 -48.69 -37.25 -43.83
C VAL A 326 -49.56 -36.09 -44.33
N GLY A 327 -49.70 -35.99 -45.66
CA GLY A 327 -50.50 -34.94 -46.29
C GLY A 327 -51.98 -35.06 -45.89
N ARG A 328 -52.66 -33.91 -45.74
CA ARG A 328 -54.07 -33.82 -45.25
C ARG A 328 -55.06 -34.72 -46.03
N ASN A 329 -54.79 -35.02 -47.31
CA ASN A 329 -55.61 -35.89 -48.16
C ASN A 329 -55.04 -37.31 -48.39
N ALA A 330 -53.87 -37.65 -47.84
CA ALA A 330 -53.25 -38.96 -47.99
C ALA A 330 -53.99 -40.05 -47.17
N PRO A 331 -53.79 -41.35 -47.48
CA PRO A 331 -54.32 -42.44 -46.66
C PRO A 331 -53.85 -42.32 -45.21
N CYS A 332 -54.75 -42.52 -44.25
CA CYS A 332 -54.44 -42.38 -42.84
C CYS A 332 -53.58 -43.56 -42.36
N PRO A 333 -52.44 -43.31 -41.67
CA PRO A 333 -51.50 -44.35 -41.26
C PRO A 333 -52.02 -45.29 -40.15
N CYS A 334 -53.21 -45.04 -39.59
CA CYS A 334 -53.85 -45.93 -38.61
C CYS A 334 -54.53 -47.16 -39.24
N GLY A 335 -54.44 -47.34 -40.56
CA GLY A 335 -55.01 -48.50 -41.26
C GLY A 335 -56.52 -48.42 -41.53
N SER A 336 -57.16 -47.27 -41.26
CA SER A 336 -58.63 -47.12 -41.38
C SER A 336 -59.17 -47.01 -42.82
N GLY A 337 -58.31 -46.97 -43.84
CA GLY A 337 -58.69 -46.78 -45.24
C GLY A 337 -59.22 -45.37 -45.60
N LYS A 338 -59.32 -44.45 -44.63
CA LYS A 338 -59.85 -43.08 -44.82
C LYS A 338 -58.71 -42.06 -45.06
N LYS A 339 -59.00 -40.92 -45.70
CA LYS A 339 -58.05 -39.79 -45.82
C LYS A 339 -57.71 -39.20 -44.45
N TYR A 340 -56.46 -38.80 -44.21
CA TYR A 340 -55.95 -38.34 -42.90
C TYR A 340 -56.82 -37.28 -42.22
N LYS A 341 -57.30 -36.26 -42.97
CA LYS A 341 -58.22 -35.21 -42.44
C LYS A 341 -59.57 -35.70 -41.96
N LYS A 342 -60.01 -36.89 -42.39
CA LYS A 342 -61.29 -37.50 -42.01
C LYS A 342 -61.11 -38.60 -40.94
N CYS A 343 -59.91 -38.75 -40.38
CA CYS A 343 -59.58 -39.74 -39.36
C CYS A 343 -58.69 -39.11 -38.28
N CYS A 344 -57.43 -39.53 -38.11
CA CYS A 344 -56.54 -39.06 -37.04
C CYS A 344 -56.17 -37.57 -37.14
N GLY A 345 -56.30 -36.95 -38.31
CA GLY A 345 -56.09 -35.51 -38.52
C GLY A 345 -57.37 -34.69 -38.48
N ARG A 346 -58.44 -35.22 -37.85
CA ARG A 346 -59.71 -34.52 -37.66
C ARG A 346 -59.61 -33.62 -36.42
N THR A 347 -59.17 -32.39 -36.64
CA THR A 347 -59.48 -31.25 -35.76
C THR A 347 -60.83 -30.68 -36.14
#